data_AF-A0A482D3V3-F1
#
_entry.id   AF-A0A482D3V3-F1
#
_cell.length_a   1.000
_cell.length_b   1.000
_cell.length_c   1.000
_cell.angle_alpha   90.00
_cell.angle_beta   90.00
_cell.angle_gamma   90.00
#
_symmetry.space_group_name_H-M   'P 1'
#
loop_
_entity.id
_entity.type
_entity.pdbx_description
1 polymer ?
#
loop_
_entity_poly.entity_id
_entity_poly.type
_entity_poly.pdbx_seq_one_letter_code
_entity_poly.pdbx_strand_id
1 'polypeptide(L)'
;MIKMINSDEWREDKSAKSITFFSIKKPSSISKELIEELKRISKENGKKNARFCLHENPEAPLHDMIILEYRDKKCRKPHKHLEKNETLHMIEGKMIALFFDDEGKLMKRETLNSEDNFAYHTPIGVYHVWLPLTEYVVYREIKQGPFKQEDNISPEFNHVEVLKKNVDFMSLDCYNDKCNYPCSLKKI
;
A
#
# COMPACT_ATOMS: atom_id res chain seq x y z
N MET A 1 18.93 2.47 15.98
CA MET A 1 19.16 2.90 14.58
C MET A 1 18.94 1.68 13.71
N ILE A 2 18.06 1.77 12.72
CA ILE A 2 17.85 0.67 11.77
C ILE A 2 19.08 0.58 10.86
N LYS A 3 19.62 -0.62 10.66
CA LYS A 3 20.76 -0.86 9.76
C LYS A 3 20.26 -1.71 8.59
N MET A 4 20.39 -1.19 7.36
CA MET A 4 20.35 -2.01 6.14
C MET A 4 21.77 -2.36 5.69
N ILE A 5 21.91 -3.47 4.96
CA ILE A 5 23.07 -3.78 4.13
C ILE A 5 23.29 -2.59 3.15
N ASN A 6 24.53 -2.08 3.08
CA ASN A 6 24.95 -0.90 2.30
C ASN A 6 24.37 0.45 2.80
N SER A 7 24.69 0.85 4.04
CA SER A 7 24.27 2.15 4.63
C SER A 7 24.63 3.39 3.82
N ASP A 8 25.53 3.28 2.85
CA ASP A 8 25.98 4.39 2.00
C ASP A 8 25.13 4.54 0.72
N GLU A 9 24.11 3.69 0.52
CA GLU A 9 23.25 3.71 -0.68
C GLU A 9 21.82 4.22 -0.40
N TRP A 10 21.47 4.45 0.87
CA TRP A 10 20.15 4.94 1.28
C TRP A 10 20.23 5.87 2.49
N ARG A 11 19.12 6.57 2.74
CA ARG A 11 18.89 7.34 3.96
C ARG A 11 17.52 7.03 4.54
N GLU A 12 17.43 6.90 5.85
CA GLU A 12 16.14 6.77 6.55
C GLU A 12 15.43 8.13 6.62
N ASP A 13 14.15 8.14 6.32
CA ASP A 13 13.25 9.24 6.65
C ASP A 13 12.57 8.99 8.00
N LYS A 14 13.16 9.58 9.03
CA LYS A 14 12.69 9.47 10.42
C LYS A 14 11.40 10.27 10.69
N SER A 15 10.98 11.12 9.76
CA SER A 15 9.73 11.88 9.87
C SER A 15 8.52 11.10 9.34
N ALA A 16 8.76 10.02 8.58
CA ALA A 16 7.71 9.21 8.00
C ALA A 16 6.96 8.37 9.04
N LYS A 17 5.65 8.16 8.80
CA LYS A 17 4.79 7.31 9.66
C LYS A 17 5.12 5.82 9.57
N SER A 18 5.62 5.38 8.41
CA SER A 18 6.11 4.03 8.16
C SER A 18 7.64 4.03 8.07
N ILE A 19 8.27 2.87 8.26
CA ILE A 19 9.70 2.71 7.99
C ILE A 19 9.95 3.09 6.53
N THR A 20 10.73 4.15 6.29
CA THR A 20 10.86 4.74 4.97
C THR A 20 12.33 5.03 4.70
N PHE A 21 12.80 4.58 3.55
CA PHE A 21 14.15 4.83 3.06
C PHE A 21 14.09 5.51 1.70
N PHE A 22 15.04 6.39 1.43
CA PHE A 22 15.25 6.99 0.12
C PHE A 22 16.61 6.54 -0.42
N SER A 23 16.67 6.15 -1.69
CA SER A 23 17.95 5.90 -2.35
C SER A 23 18.77 7.18 -2.44
N ILE A 24 20.06 7.11 -2.10
CA ILE A 24 21.01 8.21 -2.34
C ILE A 24 21.95 7.91 -3.51
N LYS A 25 22.00 6.66 -3.96
CA LYS A 25 22.80 6.22 -5.12
C LYS A 25 22.05 6.48 -6.43
N LYS A 26 22.77 6.99 -7.43
CA LYS A 26 22.26 7.21 -8.79
C LYS A 26 23.22 6.59 -9.81
N PRO A 27 22.73 5.80 -10.79
CA PRO A 27 21.37 5.26 -10.89
C PRO A 27 21.06 4.28 -9.74
N SER A 28 19.78 4.16 -9.39
CA SER A 28 19.30 3.20 -8.39
C SER A 28 18.73 1.95 -9.06
N SER A 29 18.84 0.81 -8.39
CA SER A 29 18.31 -0.48 -8.85
C SER A 29 17.67 -1.22 -7.69
N ILE A 30 16.63 -2.00 -7.98
CA ILE A 30 15.96 -2.85 -6.98
C ILE A 30 16.48 -4.27 -7.18
N SER A 31 17.15 -4.82 -6.17
CA SER A 31 17.59 -6.22 -6.16
C SER A 31 16.69 -7.07 -5.26
N LYS A 32 16.76 -8.39 -5.43
CA LYS A 32 16.13 -9.33 -4.51
C LYS A 32 16.67 -9.16 -3.08
N GLU A 33 17.97 -8.91 -2.95
CA GLU A 33 18.63 -8.66 -1.66
C GLU A 33 18.03 -7.43 -0.95
N LEU A 34 17.78 -6.34 -1.69
CA LEU A 34 17.13 -5.15 -1.13
C LEU A 34 15.74 -5.46 -0.55
N ILE A 35 14.96 -6.28 -1.26
CA ILE A 35 13.61 -6.68 -0.82
C ILE A 35 13.69 -7.56 0.44
N GLU A 36 14.59 -8.54 0.46
CA GLU A 36 14.79 -9.39 1.64
C GLU A 36 15.26 -8.57 2.86
N GLU A 37 16.09 -7.56 2.63
CA GLU A 37 16.54 -6.66 3.68
C GLU A 37 15.40 -5.78 4.23
N LEU A 38 14.55 -5.25 3.33
CA LEU A 38 13.36 -4.49 3.73
C LEU A 38 12.41 -5.37 4.58
N LYS A 39 12.25 -6.64 4.20
CA LYS A 39 11.47 -7.64 4.95
C LYS A 39 12.08 -7.93 6.32
N ARG A 40 13.40 -8.13 6.41
CA ARG A 40 14.13 -8.35 7.67
C ARG A 40 13.90 -7.18 8.63
N ILE A 41 14.13 -5.96 8.15
CA ILE A 41 13.96 -4.73 8.94
C ILE A 41 12.55 -4.59 9.46
N SER A 42 11.55 -4.78 8.60
CA SER A 42 10.16 -4.75 9.02
C SER A 42 9.90 -5.76 10.15
N LYS A 43 10.34 -7.01 9.97
CA LYS A 43 10.13 -8.10 10.94
C LYS A 43 10.75 -7.76 12.29
N GLU A 44 11.98 -7.26 12.31
CA GLU A 44 12.69 -6.83 13.53
C GLU A 44 12.04 -5.63 14.22
N ASN A 45 11.29 -4.82 13.47
CA ASN A 45 10.57 -3.66 13.98
C ASN A 45 9.08 -3.94 14.25
N GLY A 46 8.72 -5.22 14.43
CA GLY A 46 7.37 -5.63 14.81
C GLY A 46 6.39 -5.74 13.65
N LYS A 47 6.86 -6.20 12.48
CA LYS A 47 6.06 -6.38 11.25
C LYS A 47 5.38 -5.07 10.79
N LYS A 48 6.14 -3.98 10.80
CA LYS A 48 5.66 -2.66 10.35
C LYS A 48 5.78 -2.55 8.83
N ASN A 49 4.78 -1.96 8.19
CA ASN A 49 4.89 -1.57 6.78
C ASN A 49 6.16 -0.74 6.56
N ALA A 50 6.84 -1.04 5.47
CA ALA A 50 8.10 -0.41 5.12
C ALA A 50 8.09 -0.04 3.63
N ARG A 51 8.81 1.02 3.26
CA ARG A 51 8.96 1.42 1.87
C ARG A 51 10.38 1.85 1.56
N PHE A 52 10.80 1.61 0.32
CA PHE A 52 12.04 2.09 -0.25
C PHE A 52 11.73 2.94 -1.49
N CYS A 53 12.05 4.23 -1.41
CA CYS A 53 11.81 5.23 -2.43
C CYS A 53 13.01 5.34 -3.36
N LEU A 54 12.81 5.16 -4.67
CA LEU A 54 13.83 5.36 -5.69
C LEU A 54 14.00 6.83 -6.07
N HIS A 55 12.97 7.64 -5.81
CA HIS A 55 13.00 9.08 -5.94
C HIS A 55 13.76 9.73 -4.77
N GLU A 56 14.14 11.00 -4.90
CA GLU A 56 15.17 11.60 -4.03
C GLU A 56 14.63 12.08 -2.67
N ASN A 57 13.38 12.54 -2.64
CA ASN A 57 12.75 13.16 -1.47
C ASN A 57 11.22 13.28 -1.67
N PRO A 58 10.43 13.56 -0.61
CA PRO A 58 8.97 13.67 -0.70
C PRO A 58 8.44 14.70 -1.71
N GLU A 59 9.23 15.73 -2.04
CA GLU A 59 8.87 16.79 -3.00
C GLU A 59 9.14 16.41 -4.46
N ALA A 60 9.66 15.21 -4.72
CA ALA A 60 9.92 14.75 -6.09
C ALA A 60 8.62 14.70 -6.92
N PRO A 61 8.66 15.11 -8.21
CA PRO A 61 7.48 15.15 -9.07
C PRO A 61 6.97 13.75 -9.47
N LEU A 62 7.81 12.73 -9.32
CA LEU A 62 7.46 11.32 -9.53
C LEU A 62 7.85 10.54 -8.28
N HIS A 63 6.91 9.79 -7.74
CA HIS A 63 7.14 8.87 -6.64
C HIS A 63 7.20 7.45 -7.20
N ASP A 64 8.38 6.86 -7.12
CA ASP A 64 8.64 5.45 -7.44
C ASP A 64 9.09 4.74 -6.17
N MET A 65 8.35 3.74 -5.74
CA MET A 65 8.45 3.14 -4.40
C MET A 65 8.31 1.63 -4.47
N ILE A 66 9.20 0.92 -3.76
CA ILE A 66 8.95 -0.46 -3.32
C ILE A 66 8.26 -0.42 -1.97
N ILE A 67 7.10 -1.05 -1.86
CA ILE A 67 6.27 -1.06 -0.66
C ILE A 67 6.15 -2.51 -0.18
N LEU A 68 6.58 -2.73 1.06
CA LEU A 68 6.27 -3.92 1.85
C LEU A 68 5.10 -3.58 2.76
N GLU A 69 4.00 -4.29 2.57
CA GLU A 69 2.76 -4.03 3.28
C GLU A 69 2.24 -5.29 3.93
N TYR A 70 2.03 -5.24 5.24
CA TYR A 70 1.41 -6.34 5.97
C TYR A 70 -0.10 -6.28 5.82
N ARG A 71 -0.70 -7.47 5.91
CA ARG A 71 -2.09 -7.62 6.26
C ARG A 71 -2.28 -7.17 7.70
N ASP A 72 -2.39 -5.86 7.89
CA ASP A 72 -2.45 -5.23 9.19
C ASP A 72 -3.89 -5.07 9.69
N LYS A 73 -4.00 -4.69 10.97
CA LYS A 73 -5.28 -4.48 11.66
C LYS A 73 -5.89 -3.10 11.37
N LYS A 74 -5.43 -2.38 10.34
CA LYS A 74 -5.95 -1.06 9.99
C LYS A 74 -7.04 -1.22 8.93
N CYS A 75 -8.22 -0.69 9.22
CA CYS A 75 -9.29 -0.63 8.24
C CYS A 75 -8.91 0.34 7.12
N ARG A 76 -8.42 -0.21 6.01
CA ARG A 76 -8.18 0.54 4.78
C ARG A 76 -9.49 0.96 4.19
N LYS A 77 -9.55 2.23 3.80
CA LYS A 77 -10.72 2.82 3.18
C LYS A 77 -10.51 2.89 1.68
N PRO A 78 -11.55 2.64 0.87
CA PRO A 78 -11.53 3.07 -0.51
C PRO A 78 -11.20 4.56 -0.58
N HIS A 79 -10.52 4.96 -1.63
CA HIS A 79 -10.25 6.36 -1.93
C HIS A 79 -10.19 6.55 -3.44
N LYS A 80 -10.33 7.80 -3.89
CA LYS A 80 -10.13 8.17 -5.30
C LYS A 80 -9.21 9.37 -5.41
N HIS A 81 -8.54 9.46 -6.55
CA HIS A 81 -7.71 10.58 -6.95
C HIS A 81 -8.37 11.32 -8.11
N LEU A 82 -8.40 12.66 -8.10
CA LEU A 82 -8.98 13.43 -9.22
C LEU A 82 -7.95 13.84 -10.27
N GLU A 83 -6.69 13.95 -9.89
CA GLU A 83 -5.64 14.50 -10.76
C GLU A 83 -4.52 13.52 -11.05
N LYS A 84 -4.36 12.51 -10.20
CA LYS A 84 -3.18 11.63 -10.20
C LYS A 84 -3.56 10.19 -10.44
N ASN A 85 -2.90 9.57 -11.40
CA ASN A 85 -2.99 8.14 -11.61
C ASN A 85 -2.05 7.42 -10.65
N GLU A 86 -2.34 6.15 -10.39
CA GLU A 86 -1.46 5.25 -9.67
C GLU A 86 -1.28 3.96 -10.47
N THR A 87 -0.08 3.39 -10.38
CA THR A 87 0.23 2.11 -11.02
C THR A 87 0.99 1.23 -10.06
N LEU A 88 0.57 -0.02 -9.97
CA LEU A 88 1.10 -1.02 -9.06
C LEU A 88 1.67 -2.19 -9.85
N HIS A 89 2.84 -2.68 -9.47
CA HIS A 89 3.42 -3.92 -9.98
C HIS A 89 3.74 -4.88 -8.82
N MET A 90 3.07 -6.02 -8.76
CA MET A 90 3.26 -7.06 -7.74
C MET A 90 4.63 -7.73 -7.87
N ILE A 91 5.34 -7.87 -6.75
CA ILE A 91 6.62 -8.56 -6.67
C ILE A 91 6.52 -9.83 -5.81
N GLU A 92 5.80 -9.76 -4.68
CA GLU A 92 5.61 -10.91 -3.78
C GLU A 92 4.23 -10.86 -3.12
N GLY A 93 3.65 -12.04 -2.90
CA GLY A 93 2.37 -12.20 -2.19
C GLY A 93 1.15 -12.03 -3.10
N LYS A 94 -0.02 -11.96 -2.45
CA LYS A 94 -1.31 -11.89 -3.13
C LYS A 94 -2.14 -10.75 -2.54
N MET A 95 -2.80 -9.99 -3.41
CA MET A 95 -3.63 -8.83 -3.05
C MET A 95 -4.98 -8.91 -3.76
N ILE A 96 -5.99 -8.26 -3.20
CA ILE A 96 -7.27 -8.01 -3.87
C ILE A 96 -7.44 -6.52 -4.12
N ALA A 97 -7.91 -6.20 -5.31
CA ALA A 97 -8.27 -4.87 -5.77
C ALA A 97 -9.78 -4.80 -5.93
N LEU A 98 -10.39 -3.80 -5.32
CA LEU A 98 -11.83 -3.56 -5.43
C LEU A 98 -12.06 -2.15 -5.92
N PHE A 99 -12.92 -2.01 -6.92
CA PHE A 99 -13.28 -0.74 -7.55
C PHE A 99 -14.78 -0.50 -7.37
N PHE A 100 -15.14 0.70 -6.98
CA PHE A 100 -16.51 1.10 -6.68
C PHE A 100 -16.90 2.33 -7.49
N ASP A 101 -18.20 2.44 -7.79
CA ASP A 101 -18.77 3.70 -8.25
C ASP A 101 -18.98 4.67 -7.07
N ASP A 102 -19.52 5.85 -7.38
CA ASP A 102 -19.76 6.90 -6.37
C ASP A 102 -20.82 6.52 -5.34
N GLU A 103 -21.69 5.54 -5.63
CA GLU A 103 -22.71 5.02 -4.71
C GLU A 103 -22.19 3.83 -3.86
N GLY A 104 -20.96 3.38 -4.11
CA GLY A 104 -20.34 2.26 -3.39
C GLY A 104 -20.70 0.88 -3.94
N LYS A 105 -21.29 0.79 -5.13
CA LYS A 105 -21.52 -0.49 -5.80
C LYS A 105 -20.19 -1.00 -6.36
N LEU A 106 -19.91 -2.29 -6.13
CA LEU A 106 -18.73 -2.94 -6.67
C LEU A 106 -18.83 -2.97 -8.21
N MET A 107 -17.90 -2.30 -8.87
CA MET A 107 -17.75 -2.32 -10.33
C MET A 107 -16.84 -3.46 -10.77
N LYS A 108 -15.74 -3.67 -10.05
CA LYS A 108 -14.71 -4.62 -10.45
C LYS A 108 -13.97 -5.18 -9.22
N ARG A 109 -13.65 -6.47 -9.28
CA ARG A 109 -12.86 -7.19 -8.29
C ARG A 109 -11.76 -7.96 -9.00
N GLU A 110 -10.52 -7.72 -8.62
CA GLU A 110 -9.36 -8.37 -9.22
C GLU A 110 -8.43 -8.93 -8.15
N THR A 111 -7.84 -10.06 -8.43
CA THR A 111 -6.80 -10.65 -7.59
C THR A 111 -5.46 -10.40 -8.24
N LEU A 112 -4.52 -9.80 -7.52
CA LEU A 112 -3.18 -9.47 -8.01
C LEU A 112 -2.12 -10.37 -7.36
N ASN A 113 -1.14 -10.79 -8.15
CA ASN A 113 0.03 -11.57 -7.71
C ASN A 113 1.15 -11.44 -8.75
N SER A 114 2.34 -11.98 -8.48
CA SER A 114 3.51 -11.88 -9.36
C SER A 114 3.50 -12.80 -10.60
N GLU A 115 2.52 -13.71 -10.72
CA GLU A 115 2.49 -14.77 -11.74
C GLU A 115 1.46 -14.51 -12.86
N ASP A 116 0.38 -13.79 -12.56
CA ASP A 116 -0.76 -13.60 -13.47
C ASP A 116 -1.12 -12.11 -13.62
N ASN A 117 -1.97 -11.58 -12.74
CA ASN A 117 -2.32 -10.15 -12.70
C ASN A 117 -1.27 -9.33 -11.93
N PHE A 118 -0.07 -9.20 -12.50
CA PHE A 118 1.06 -8.58 -11.80
C PHE A 118 1.20 -7.07 -12.00
N ALA A 119 0.53 -6.45 -12.96
CA ALA A 119 0.56 -5.00 -13.19
C ALA A 119 -0.85 -4.42 -13.24
N TYR A 120 -1.09 -3.31 -12.54
CA TYR A 120 -2.39 -2.67 -12.48
C TYR A 120 -2.29 -1.15 -12.56
N HIS A 121 -3.22 -0.54 -13.29
CA HIS A 121 -3.35 0.91 -13.41
C HIS A 121 -4.72 1.34 -12.88
N THR A 122 -4.74 2.26 -11.92
CA THR A 122 -5.98 2.90 -11.50
C THR A 122 -6.08 4.28 -12.14
N PRO A 123 -7.10 4.51 -12.97
CA PRO A 123 -7.34 5.84 -13.53
C PRO A 123 -7.92 6.79 -12.48
N ILE A 124 -7.82 8.09 -12.75
CA ILE A 124 -8.50 9.12 -11.96
C ILE A 124 -10.01 8.87 -11.86
N GLY A 125 -10.61 9.36 -10.77
CA GLY A 125 -12.05 9.38 -10.55
C GLY A 125 -12.66 8.07 -10.04
N VAL A 126 -11.90 6.99 -9.89
CA VAL A 126 -12.41 5.68 -9.46
C VAL A 126 -12.09 5.42 -7.99
N TYR A 127 -13.10 5.10 -7.19
CA TYR A 127 -12.90 4.62 -5.82
C TYR A 127 -12.28 3.23 -5.85
N HIS A 128 -11.14 3.07 -5.19
CA HIS A 128 -10.43 1.81 -5.16
C HIS A 128 -9.85 1.53 -3.77
N VAL A 129 -9.69 0.24 -3.46
CA VAL A 129 -8.91 -0.22 -2.30
C VAL A 129 -8.12 -1.46 -2.65
N TRP A 130 -6.92 -1.54 -2.08
CA TRP A 130 -5.97 -2.61 -2.20
C TRP A 130 -5.81 -3.31 -0.84
N LEU A 131 -6.07 -4.61 -0.77
CA LEU A 131 -6.02 -5.37 0.48
C LEU A 131 -5.11 -6.62 0.33
N PRO A 132 -4.09 -6.82 1.18
CA PRO A 132 -3.25 -8.00 1.16
C PRO A 132 -4.06 -9.23 1.57
N LEU A 133 -3.97 -10.30 0.79
CA LEU A 133 -4.57 -11.60 1.09
C LEU A 133 -3.57 -12.53 1.80
N THR A 134 -2.27 -12.40 1.51
CA THR A 134 -1.17 -13.04 2.24
C THR A 134 -0.75 -12.23 3.46
N GLU A 135 0.06 -12.78 4.37
CA GLU A 135 0.53 -12.09 5.59
C GLU A 135 1.17 -10.72 5.28
N TYR A 136 1.89 -10.64 4.17
CA TYR A 136 2.38 -9.41 3.58
C TYR A 136 2.39 -9.52 2.06
N VAL A 137 2.55 -8.37 1.42
CA VAL A 137 2.79 -8.22 -0.02
C VAL A 137 3.96 -7.28 -0.24
N VAL A 138 4.67 -7.47 -1.35
CA VAL A 138 5.67 -6.53 -1.86
C VAL A 138 5.25 -6.11 -3.25
N TYR A 139 5.20 -4.81 -3.49
CA TYR A 139 4.86 -4.25 -4.80
C TYR A 139 5.63 -2.96 -5.07
N ARG A 140 5.75 -2.62 -6.34
CA ARG A 140 6.23 -1.32 -6.79
C ARG A 140 5.03 -0.43 -7.08
N GLU A 141 4.99 0.74 -6.47
CA GLU A 141 4.01 1.79 -6.77
C GLU A 141 4.71 2.95 -7.50
N ILE A 142 4.11 3.38 -8.62
CA ILE A 142 4.54 4.56 -9.36
C ILE A 142 3.34 5.51 -9.44
N LYS A 143 3.52 6.74 -8.96
CA LYS A 143 2.50 7.79 -8.97
C LYS A 143 3.12 9.18 -9.08
N GLN A 144 2.32 10.16 -9.49
CA GLN A 144 2.76 11.56 -9.49
C GLN A 144 2.96 12.07 -8.06
N GLY A 145 4.09 12.73 -7.84
CA GLY A 145 4.39 13.44 -6.60
C GLY A 145 4.18 14.96 -6.74
N PRO A 146 4.37 15.73 -5.67
CA PRO A 146 4.49 15.26 -4.29
C PRO A 146 3.20 14.62 -3.79
N PHE A 147 3.28 13.85 -2.70
CA PHE A 147 2.08 13.34 -2.03
C PHE A 147 1.38 14.48 -1.30
N LYS A 148 0.10 14.71 -1.60
CA LYS A 148 -0.75 15.60 -0.81
C LYS A 148 -1.92 14.81 -0.25
N GLN A 149 -2.22 15.02 1.03
CA GLN A 149 -3.31 14.29 1.69
C GLN A 149 -4.67 14.58 1.02
N GLU A 150 -4.87 15.82 0.57
CA GLU A 150 -6.05 16.29 -0.16
C GLU A 150 -6.30 15.57 -1.49
N ASP A 151 -5.27 14.95 -2.08
CA ASP A 151 -5.42 14.13 -3.29
C ASP A 151 -6.19 12.83 -3.05
N ASN A 152 -6.44 12.46 -1.78
CA ASN A 152 -7.14 11.24 -1.39
C ASN A 152 -8.57 11.58 -0.95
N ILE A 153 -9.52 11.45 -1.87
CA ILE A 153 -10.93 11.68 -1.56
C ILE A 153 -11.51 10.41 -0.94
N SER A 154 -12.09 10.57 0.26
CA SER A 154 -12.78 9.49 0.96
C SER A 154 -14.21 9.31 0.42
N PRO A 155 -14.75 8.09 0.39
CA PRO A 155 -16.12 7.82 -0.04
C PRO A 155 -17.13 8.34 0.98
N GLU A 156 -18.30 8.74 0.48
CA GLU A 156 -19.48 9.05 1.31
C GLU A 156 -20.25 7.78 1.70
N PHE A 157 -20.14 6.71 0.91
CA PHE A 157 -20.79 5.43 1.20
C PHE A 157 -20.18 4.70 2.41
N ASN A 158 -20.98 3.81 3.01
CA ASN A 158 -20.54 2.96 4.12
C ASN A 158 -19.52 1.90 3.67
N HIS A 159 -18.26 2.30 3.56
CA HIS A 159 -17.17 1.44 3.08
C HIS A 159 -17.00 0.17 3.90
N VAL A 160 -17.29 0.18 5.21
CA VAL A 160 -17.19 -1.04 6.03
C VAL A 160 -18.21 -2.07 5.56
N GLU A 161 -19.46 -1.66 5.35
CA GLU A 161 -20.52 -2.54 4.87
C GLU A 161 -20.25 -3.04 3.45
N VAL A 162 -19.83 -2.14 2.57
CA VAL A 162 -19.50 -2.48 1.17
C VAL A 162 -18.34 -3.46 1.13
N LEU A 163 -17.27 -3.24 1.90
CA LEU A 163 -16.19 -4.21 1.99
C LEU A 163 -16.71 -5.52 2.56
N LYS A 164 -17.49 -5.49 3.67
CA LYS A 164 -18.12 -6.66 4.32
C LYS A 164 -18.84 -7.61 3.38
N LYS A 165 -19.47 -7.07 2.33
CA LYS A 165 -20.19 -7.83 1.30
C LYS A 165 -19.28 -8.44 0.23
N ASN A 166 -18.10 -7.87 -0.01
CA ASN A 166 -17.31 -8.13 -1.21
C ASN A 166 -15.97 -8.85 -0.95
N VAL A 167 -15.54 -8.97 0.31
CA VAL A 167 -14.35 -9.73 0.69
C VAL A 167 -14.71 -10.83 1.67
N ASP A 168 -14.06 -11.98 1.57
CA ASP A 168 -14.16 -12.98 2.63
C ASP A 168 -13.27 -12.53 3.80
N PHE A 169 -13.89 -12.03 4.86
CA PHE A 169 -13.18 -11.50 6.03
C PHE A 169 -12.54 -12.56 6.90
N MET A 170 -12.79 -13.84 6.65
CA MET A 170 -11.95 -14.90 7.24
C MET A 170 -10.49 -14.78 6.79
N SER A 171 -10.24 -14.09 5.67
CA SER A 171 -8.90 -13.82 5.14
C SER A 171 -8.28 -12.47 5.56
N LEU A 172 -9.03 -11.58 6.24
CA LEU A 172 -8.57 -10.24 6.62
C LEU A 172 -8.69 -9.99 8.13
N ASP A 173 -7.55 -9.78 8.79
CA ASP A 173 -7.45 -9.70 10.25
C ASP A 173 -8.18 -8.49 10.88
N CYS A 174 -8.54 -7.45 10.12
CA CYS A 174 -9.15 -6.20 10.62
C CYS A 174 -10.69 -6.17 10.69
N TYR A 175 -11.38 -7.14 10.10
CA TYR A 175 -12.86 -7.13 10.00
C TYR A 175 -13.51 -8.39 10.58
N ASN A 176 -12.71 -9.25 11.19
CA ASN A 176 -13.11 -10.41 11.98
C ASN A 176 -13.43 -9.97 13.42
N ASP A 177 -14.40 -10.62 14.08
CA ASP A 177 -14.80 -10.39 15.48
C ASP A 177 -13.66 -10.49 16.51
N LYS A 178 -12.51 -11.08 16.13
CA LYS A 178 -11.26 -11.18 16.92
C LYS A 178 -10.35 -9.94 16.80
N CYS A 179 -10.76 -8.91 16.05
CA CYS A 179 -9.97 -7.70 15.92
C CYS A 179 -10.05 -6.85 17.21
N ASN A 180 -9.01 -6.94 18.04
CA ASN A 180 -8.86 -6.10 19.26
C ASN A 180 -8.57 -4.62 18.96
N TYR A 181 -8.55 -4.21 17.69
CA TYR A 181 -8.54 -2.81 17.30
C TYR A 181 -9.96 -2.45 16.88
N PRO A 182 -10.63 -1.50 17.56
CA PRO A 182 -11.88 -0.99 17.05
C PRO A 182 -11.54 -0.23 15.78
N CYS A 183 -11.59 -0.90 14.62
CA CYS A 183 -12.08 -0.23 13.44
C CYS A 183 -13.37 0.41 13.91
N SER A 184 -13.35 1.73 14.13
CA SER A 184 -14.45 2.41 14.77
C SER A 184 -15.66 2.27 13.86
N LEU A 185 -16.44 1.22 14.11
CA LEU A 185 -17.80 0.93 13.65
C LEU A 185 -18.77 2.01 14.16
N LYS A 186 -18.26 3.17 14.58
CA LYS A 186 -19.05 4.33 14.95
C LYS A 186 -19.58 4.90 13.64
N LYS A 187 -20.77 4.40 13.30
CA LYS A 187 -21.90 5.12 12.74
C LYS A 187 -21.56 6.59 12.48
N ILE A 188 -21.48 6.96 11.21
CA ILE A 188 -22.13 8.17 10.74
C ILE A 188 -23.34 7.68 9.97
#